data_AF-A0A7R9JEN0-F1
#
_entry.id   AF-A0A7R9JEN0-F1
#
_cell.length_a   1.000
_cell.length_b   1.000
_cell.length_c   1.000
_cell.angle_alpha   90.00
_cell.angle_beta   90.00
_cell.angle_gamma   90.00
#
_symmetry.space_group_name_H-M   'P 1'
#
loop_
_entity.id
_entity.type
_entity.pdbx_description
1 polymer ?
#
loop_
_entity_poly.entity_id
_entity_poly.type
_entity_poly.pdbx_seq_one_letter_code
_entity_poly.pdbx_strand_id
1 'polypeptide(L)'
;MILSNRTTTTFWQDTTELLMEALLPDDHLEGGILQQIKLRRLLDVEYEQNMDAKPVGVEEMSKLIDSLRKKKAPGPDRTMAEMLLQTKVEISPFLELLINKSLTQGSKPSSWNHNSQWLLNSDNNQLNLVVLGIDGLSEELADEIRVQCDEDEYEIDCQLYSVDYRIIDGDVSLPQNSFKTPDFSPNGCFCVYSNPDGFEYVRDSLEKTLLSNLEQDDRLPFQGLPIVILFVVDLALDKDDMMRLGEEGQNLADSLQCPFIDVSTKENATGKRFNASLIAEALGQLIQSIHHRAGFLNVYQSVMDSSQPDIR
;
A
#
# COMPACT_ATOMS: atom_id res chain seq x y z
N MET A 1 13.37 -11.57 23.52
CA MET A 1 13.33 -11.25 22.07
C MET A 1 14.71 -10.68 21.73
N ILE A 2 15.45 -11.30 20.81
CA ILE A 2 16.88 -11.02 20.58
C ILE A 2 16.99 -9.98 19.46
N LEU A 3 17.51 -8.80 19.77
CA LEU A 3 17.98 -7.84 18.77
C LEU A 3 19.38 -8.26 18.29
N SER A 4 19.76 -7.85 17.07
CA SER A 4 20.95 -8.27 16.31
C SER A 4 22.29 -8.23 17.07
N ASN A 5 22.35 -7.57 18.22
CA ASN A 5 23.54 -7.42 19.07
C ASN A 5 23.53 -8.30 20.35
N ARG A 6 22.65 -9.31 20.46
CA ARG A 6 22.54 -10.21 21.64
C ARG A 6 22.27 -9.50 22.97
N THR A 7 21.64 -8.32 22.97
CA THR A 7 21.12 -7.69 24.18
C THR A 7 19.77 -8.33 24.56
N THR A 8 19.72 -8.96 25.73
CA THR A 8 18.48 -9.47 26.33
C THR A 8 17.89 -8.40 27.24
N THR A 9 16.68 -7.96 26.93
CA THR A 9 15.90 -7.06 27.79
C THR A 9 15.18 -7.82 28.89
N THR A 10 15.06 -7.20 30.06
CA THR A 10 14.39 -7.78 31.22
C THR A 10 12.91 -7.44 31.26
N PHE A 11 12.55 -6.24 30.79
CA PHE A 11 11.17 -5.78 30.70
C PHE A 11 10.86 -5.20 29.31
N TRP A 12 9.58 -5.06 28.99
CA TRP A 12 9.13 -4.52 27.71
C TRP A 12 9.48 -3.03 27.57
N GLN A 13 9.58 -2.29 28.68
CA GLN A 13 10.03 -0.91 28.72
C GLN A 13 11.48 -0.78 28.22
N ASP A 14 12.38 -1.65 28.68
CA ASP A 14 13.78 -1.70 28.21
C ASP A 14 13.85 -1.99 26.70
N THR A 15 12.95 -2.85 26.22
CA THR A 15 12.82 -3.15 24.78
C THR A 15 12.33 -1.94 24.00
N THR A 16 11.44 -1.15 24.59
CA THR A 16 10.93 0.08 23.97
C THR A 16 12.03 1.12 23.87
N GLU A 17 12.83 1.30 24.93
CA GLU A 17 13.98 2.20 24.91
C GLU A 17 15.00 1.80 23.85
N LEU A 18 15.38 0.52 23.79
CA LEU A 18 16.33 0.04 22.78
C LEU A 18 15.79 0.15 21.35
N LEU A 19 14.49 -0.10 21.14
CA LEU A 19 13.88 0.07 19.82
C LEU A 19 13.74 1.53 19.45
N MET A 20 13.44 2.42 20.40
CA MET A 20 13.48 3.85 20.17
C MET A 20 14.91 4.30 19.83
N GLU A 21 15.93 3.86 20.56
CA GLU A 21 17.34 4.16 20.25
C GLU A 21 17.82 3.55 18.92
N ALA A 22 17.25 2.43 18.47
CA ALA A 22 17.59 1.82 17.18
C ALA A 22 16.82 2.44 15.99
N LEU A 23 15.54 2.77 16.18
CA LEU A 23 14.64 3.30 15.14
C LEU A 23 14.70 4.83 15.06
N LEU A 24 15.09 5.47 16.15
CA LEU A 24 15.25 6.91 16.36
C LEU A 24 16.55 7.12 17.16
N PRO A 25 17.73 6.79 16.60
CA PRO A 25 19.00 6.95 17.29
C PRO A 25 19.12 8.37 17.82
N ASP A 26 19.48 8.47 19.10
CA ASP A 26 19.70 9.74 19.77
C ASP A 26 20.49 10.64 18.83
N ASP A 27 19.91 11.83 18.61
CA ASP A 27 20.44 12.87 17.75
C ASP A 27 21.76 13.40 18.34
N HIS A 28 22.83 12.61 18.21
CA HIS A 28 24.16 13.05 18.55
C HIS A 28 24.56 14.16 17.57
N LEU A 29 24.57 15.38 18.11
CA LEU A 29 24.97 16.65 17.49
C LEU A 29 26.31 16.62 16.73
N GLU A 30 27.11 15.56 16.85
CA GLU A 30 28.47 15.50 16.34
C GLU A 30 28.61 14.90 14.93
N GLY A 31 27.52 14.48 14.28
CA GLY A 31 27.58 13.90 12.92
C GLY A 31 26.74 14.58 11.83
N GLY A 32 25.89 15.55 12.18
CA GLY A 32 24.89 16.11 11.26
C GLY A 32 25.48 17.02 10.18
N ILE A 33 24.98 16.91 8.94
CA ILE A 33 25.30 17.84 7.85
C ILE A 33 24.85 19.24 8.28
N LEU A 34 25.70 20.26 8.08
CA LEU A 34 25.50 21.64 8.57
C LEU A 34 24.12 22.26 8.26
N GLN A 35 23.46 21.82 7.20
CA GLN A 35 22.09 22.21 6.86
C GLN A 35 21.04 21.69 7.85
N GLN A 36 21.16 20.45 8.33
CA GLN A 36 20.27 19.88 9.35
C GLN A 36 20.45 20.58 10.71
N ILE A 37 21.70 20.94 11.05
CA ILE A 37 22.00 21.71 12.28
C ILE A 37 21.40 23.13 12.20
N LYS A 38 21.45 23.78 11.02
CA LYS A 38 20.83 25.10 10.81
C LYS A 38 19.31 25.06 10.86
N LEU A 39 18.68 24.05 10.24
CA LEU A 39 17.23 23.82 10.29
C LEU A 39 16.77 23.59 11.73
N ARG A 40 17.53 22.84 12.53
CA ARG A 40 17.23 22.61 13.95
C ARG A 40 17.33 23.86 14.81
N ARG A 41 18.37 24.69 14.64
CA ARG A 41 18.46 25.99 15.36
C ARG A 41 17.33 26.97 15.00
N LEU A 42 16.73 26.82 13.82
CA LEU A 42 15.55 27.59 13.43
C LEU A 42 14.26 27.05 14.07
N LEU A 43 14.21 25.76 14.43
CA LEU A 43 13.07 25.10 15.06
C LEU A 43 13.13 25.12 16.60
N ASP A 44 14.33 25.18 17.19
CA ASP A 44 14.57 25.18 18.64
C ASP A 44 14.17 26.48 19.35
N VAL A 45 13.81 27.54 18.61
CA VAL A 45 13.48 28.84 19.22
C VAL A 45 12.02 28.91 19.67
N GLU A 46 11.12 28.03 19.21
CA GLU A 46 9.69 28.06 19.60
C GLU A 46 9.03 26.69 19.71
N TYR A 47 9.76 25.62 20.04
CA TYR A 47 9.14 24.31 20.36
C TYR A 47 8.72 24.22 21.85
N GLU A 48 8.22 25.32 22.43
CA GLU A 48 7.53 25.28 23.72
C GLU A 48 6.08 24.82 23.50
N GLN A 49 5.80 23.59 23.94
CA GLN A 49 4.49 23.15 24.48
C GLN A 49 3.20 23.42 23.67
N ASN A 50 3.20 23.30 22.34
CA ASN A 50 1.95 23.38 21.57
C ASN A 50 1.83 22.26 20.53
N MET A 51 1.36 21.08 20.95
CA MET A 51 0.83 20.07 20.03
C MET A 51 -0.37 19.39 20.68
N ASP A 52 -1.58 19.75 20.24
CA ASP A 52 -2.88 19.13 20.57
C ASP A 52 -3.04 17.70 19.97
N ALA A 53 -1.95 16.95 19.81
CA ALA A 53 -2.03 15.56 19.36
C ALA A 53 -2.56 14.70 20.52
N LYS A 54 -3.84 14.32 20.45
CA LYS A 54 -4.45 13.46 21.46
C LYS A 54 -3.67 12.14 21.54
N PRO A 55 -3.15 11.74 22.71
CA PRO A 55 -2.40 10.51 22.86
C PRO A 55 -3.29 9.31 22.54
N VAL A 56 -2.76 8.36 21.78
CA VAL A 56 -3.45 7.11 21.46
C VAL A 56 -3.58 6.31 22.74
N GLY A 57 -4.77 5.81 23.05
CA GLY A 57 -5.00 4.97 24.23
C GLY A 57 -4.68 3.50 23.97
N VAL A 58 -4.32 2.75 25.01
CA VAL A 58 -4.11 1.29 24.94
C VAL A 58 -5.34 0.56 24.41
N GLU A 59 -6.55 1.01 24.78
CA GLU A 59 -7.81 0.44 24.27
C GLU A 59 -8.01 0.70 22.77
N GLU A 60 -7.57 1.86 22.28
CA GLU A 60 -7.63 2.22 20.87
C GLU A 60 -6.64 1.39 20.06
N MET A 61 -5.43 1.21 20.58
CA MET A 61 -4.43 0.29 20.02
C MET A 61 -4.96 -1.15 19.94
N SER A 62 -5.62 -1.60 21.00
CA SER A 62 -6.28 -2.89 21.06
C SER A 62 -7.36 -3.07 19.99
N LYS A 63 -8.17 -2.04 19.72
CA LYS A 63 -9.18 -2.06 18.64
C LYS A 63 -8.54 -2.08 17.26
N LEU A 64 -7.44 -1.37 17.08
CA LEU A 64 -6.68 -1.40 15.82
C LEU A 64 -6.13 -2.80 15.53
N ILE A 65 -5.59 -3.48 16.55
CA ILE A 65 -5.13 -4.87 16.41
C ILE A 65 -6.29 -5.82 16.07
N ASP A 66 -7.46 -5.64 16.68
CA ASP A 66 -8.65 -6.45 16.34
C ASP A 66 -9.12 -6.29 14.90
N SER A 67 -8.83 -5.14 14.27
CA SER A 67 -9.18 -4.88 12.87
C SER A 67 -8.28 -5.62 11.88
N LEU A 68 -7.18 -6.24 12.33
CA LEU A 68 -6.27 -7.00 11.46
C LEU A 68 -6.95 -8.27 10.92
N ARG A 69 -6.87 -8.47 9.60
CA ARG A 69 -7.33 -9.71 8.96
C ARG A 69 -6.46 -10.89 9.38
N LYS A 70 -7.07 -11.94 9.91
CA LYS A 70 -6.37 -13.15 10.43
C LYS A 70 -5.48 -13.83 9.39
N LYS A 71 -5.91 -13.88 8.14
CA LYS A 71 -5.17 -14.49 7.02
C LYS A 71 -4.23 -13.51 6.29
N LYS A 72 -3.68 -12.53 6.98
CA LYS A 72 -2.69 -11.61 6.39
C LYS A 72 -1.37 -12.35 6.18
N ALA A 73 -0.75 -12.17 5.00
CA ALA A 73 0.60 -12.65 4.75
C ALA A 73 1.56 -12.18 5.87
N PRO A 74 2.53 -13.02 6.27
CA PRO A 74 3.48 -12.65 7.31
C PRO A 74 4.16 -11.31 6.96
N GLY A 75 4.38 -10.47 7.98
CA GLY A 75 5.24 -9.30 7.83
C GLY A 75 6.65 -9.69 7.33
N PRO A 76 7.48 -8.72 6.91
CA PRO A 76 8.85 -8.98 6.47
C PRO A 76 9.72 -9.70 7.52
N ASP A 77 9.33 -9.62 8.79
CA ASP A 77 9.89 -10.33 9.94
C ASP A 77 9.27 -11.71 10.21
N ARG A 78 8.40 -12.17 9.30
CA ARG A 78 7.55 -13.38 9.40
C ARG A 78 6.47 -13.30 10.49
N THR A 79 6.16 -12.10 10.99
CA THR A 79 5.10 -11.94 11.97
C THR A 79 3.72 -12.06 11.31
N MET A 80 3.00 -13.14 11.63
CA MET A 80 1.60 -13.33 11.23
C MET A 80 0.67 -12.44 12.05
N ALA A 81 -0.40 -11.93 11.43
CA ALA A 81 -1.43 -11.15 12.13
C ALA A 81 -2.07 -11.91 13.29
N GLU A 82 -2.17 -13.24 13.20
CA GLU A 82 -2.66 -14.08 14.30
C GLU A 82 -1.80 -13.99 15.55
N MET A 83 -0.48 -13.82 15.41
CA MET A 83 0.40 -13.67 16.56
C MET A 83 0.16 -12.32 17.25
N LEU A 84 -0.05 -11.25 16.50
CA LEU A 84 -0.41 -9.93 17.04
C LEU A 84 -1.78 -9.95 17.73
N LEU A 85 -2.74 -10.69 17.16
CA LEU A 85 -4.06 -10.89 17.77
C LEU A 85 -3.97 -11.70 19.07
N GLN A 86 -3.11 -12.71 19.13
CA GLN A 86 -2.88 -13.55 20.31
C GLN A 86 -2.12 -12.81 21.42
N THR A 87 -1.20 -11.91 21.07
CA THR A 87 -0.39 -11.13 22.02
C THR A 87 -0.90 -9.70 22.21
N LYS A 88 -2.14 -9.43 21.79
CA LYS A 88 -2.74 -8.09 21.78
C LYS A 88 -2.67 -7.41 23.14
N VAL A 89 -2.98 -8.12 24.22
CA VAL A 89 -3.01 -7.56 25.58
C VAL A 89 -1.59 -7.14 26.00
N GLU A 90 -0.59 -7.94 25.64
CA GLU A 90 0.81 -7.72 25.96
C GLU A 90 1.46 -6.65 25.07
N ILE A 91 1.08 -6.56 23.79
CA ILE A 91 1.72 -5.66 22.80
C ILE A 91 1.04 -4.30 22.70
N SER A 92 -0.24 -4.16 23.07
CA SER A 92 -0.96 -2.88 22.98
C SER A 92 -0.31 -1.76 23.81
N PRO A 93 0.11 -1.99 25.07
CA PRO A 93 0.81 -0.97 25.86
C PRO A 93 2.17 -0.59 25.26
N PHE A 94 2.84 -1.55 24.63
CA PHE A 94 4.13 -1.34 23.99
C PHE A 94 3.99 -0.45 22.74
N LEU A 95 3.03 -0.75 21.86
CA LEU A 95 2.79 0.01 20.64
C LEU A 95 2.25 1.42 20.95
N GLU A 96 1.39 1.56 21.95
CA GLU A 96 0.91 2.85 22.45
C GLU A 96 2.08 3.75 22.86
N LEU A 97 2.98 3.25 23.72
CA LEU A 97 4.14 4.00 24.19
C LEU A 97 5.08 4.41 23.04
N LEU A 98 5.34 3.49 22.11
CA LEU A 98 6.22 3.73 20.96
C LEU A 98 5.65 4.83 20.05
N ILE A 99 4.36 4.77 19.74
CA ILE A 99 3.67 5.73 18.87
C ILE A 99 3.56 7.10 19.56
N ASN A 100 3.15 7.15 20.83
CA ASN A 100 3.04 8.40 21.57
C ASN A 100 4.40 9.07 21.77
N LYS A 101 5.48 8.30 22.00
CA LYS A 101 6.84 8.86 22.03
C LYS A 101 7.26 9.46 20.68
N SER A 102 7.02 8.76 19.57
CA SER A 102 7.31 9.29 18.23
C SER A 102 6.51 10.57 17.91
N LEU A 103 5.23 10.62 18.32
CA LEU A 103 4.40 11.82 18.22
C LEU A 103 4.98 13.01 19.00
N THR A 104 5.49 12.78 20.21
CA THR A 104 6.08 13.85 21.04
C THR A 104 7.43 14.35 20.55
N GLN A 105 8.24 13.49 19.91
CA GLN A 105 9.57 13.84 19.42
C GLN A 105 9.54 14.48 18.02
N GLY A 106 8.41 14.46 17.33
CA GLY A 106 8.28 14.95 15.94
C GLY A 106 9.10 14.15 14.93
N SER A 107 9.76 13.07 15.37
CA SER A 107 10.59 12.18 14.57
C SER A 107 9.87 10.85 14.38
N LYS A 108 9.66 10.49 13.11
CA LYS A 108 9.15 9.18 12.71
C LYS A 108 10.34 8.35 12.21
N PRO A 109 10.43 7.06 12.58
CA PRO A 109 11.35 6.13 11.93
C PRO A 109 11.23 6.24 10.41
N SER A 110 12.34 6.20 9.67
CA SER A 110 12.30 6.24 8.20
C SER A 110 11.45 5.11 7.60
N SER A 111 11.36 3.97 8.29
CA SER A 111 10.48 2.84 7.98
C SER A 111 8.97 3.17 8.11
N TRP A 112 8.60 4.25 8.79
CA TRP A 112 7.21 4.75 8.88
C TRP A 112 6.89 5.81 7.80
N ASN A 113 7.91 6.35 7.12
CA ASN A 113 7.74 7.42 6.14
C ASN A 113 7.31 6.97 4.74
N HIS A 114 7.02 5.69 4.53
CA HIS A 114 6.81 5.17 3.18
C HIS A 114 5.46 4.48 3.00
N ASN A 115 4.44 5.33 2.77
CA ASN A 115 3.30 4.97 1.93
C ASN A 115 2.86 6.15 1.02
N SER A 116 3.58 7.28 1.05
CA SER A 116 3.25 8.48 0.28
C SER A 116 3.65 8.43 -1.19
N GLN A 117 4.48 7.46 -1.59
CA GLN A 117 4.95 7.32 -2.97
C GLN A 117 3.84 6.95 -3.97
N TRP A 118 2.75 6.36 -3.47
CA TRP A 118 1.61 5.89 -4.28
C TRP A 118 0.38 6.79 -4.16
N LEU A 119 0.48 7.87 -3.37
CA LEU A 119 -0.61 8.82 -3.22
C LEU A 119 -0.85 9.56 -4.53
N LEU A 120 -2.13 9.76 -4.82
CA LEU A 120 -2.54 10.76 -5.79
C LEU A 120 -2.11 12.12 -5.23
N ASN A 121 -1.22 12.82 -5.93
CA ASN A 121 -0.87 14.18 -5.54
C ASN A 121 -2.16 15.01 -5.61
N SER A 122 -2.52 15.67 -4.51
CA SER A 122 -3.71 16.54 -4.44
C SER A 122 -3.70 17.68 -5.47
N ASP A 123 -2.53 17.99 -6.04
CA ASP A 123 -2.34 19.05 -7.04
C ASP A 123 -2.40 18.54 -8.48
N ASN A 124 -2.36 17.22 -8.71
CA ASN A 124 -2.37 16.63 -10.04
C ASN A 124 -3.13 15.29 -9.95
N ASN A 125 -4.41 15.29 -10.31
CA ASN A 125 -5.29 14.10 -10.34
C ASN A 125 -4.86 13.08 -11.42
N GLN A 126 -3.57 12.79 -11.52
CA GLN A 126 -3.01 11.84 -12.45
C GLN A 126 -3.03 10.45 -11.82
N LEU A 127 -3.61 9.49 -12.52
CA LEU A 127 -3.66 8.08 -12.17
C LEU A 127 -2.78 7.27 -13.12
N ASN A 128 -1.57 6.93 -12.68
CA ASN A 128 -0.66 6.09 -13.44
C ASN A 128 -0.97 4.61 -13.18
N LEU A 129 -1.60 3.94 -14.13
CA LEU A 129 -2.10 2.58 -14.00
C LEU A 129 -1.20 1.58 -14.74
N VAL A 130 -0.68 0.60 -14.01
CA VAL A 130 -0.09 -0.59 -14.64
C VAL A 130 -1.21 -1.56 -15.00
N VAL A 131 -1.17 -2.12 -16.20
CA VAL A 131 -2.08 -3.19 -16.62
C VAL A 131 -1.24 -4.41 -16.99
N LEU A 132 -1.26 -5.41 -16.11
CA LEU A 132 -0.51 -6.65 -16.23
C LEU A 132 -1.42 -7.77 -16.74
N GLY A 133 -1.04 -8.40 -17.84
CA GLY A 133 -1.75 -9.54 -18.40
C GLY A 133 -1.21 -9.91 -19.78
N ILE A 134 -1.37 -11.18 -20.16
CA ILE A 134 -0.90 -11.71 -21.46
C ILE A 134 -2.06 -11.90 -22.44
N ASP A 135 -1.75 -12.42 -23.63
CA ASP A 135 -2.72 -12.77 -24.67
C ASP A 135 -3.60 -11.60 -25.13
N GLY A 136 -3.08 -10.36 -25.02
CA GLY A 136 -3.79 -9.13 -25.37
C GLY A 136 -4.82 -8.68 -24.33
N LEU A 137 -5.04 -9.39 -23.22
CA LEU A 137 -6.04 -9.02 -22.21
C LEU A 137 -5.74 -7.67 -21.55
N SER A 138 -4.46 -7.36 -21.33
CA SER A 138 -4.03 -6.10 -20.74
C SER A 138 -4.30 -4.92 -21.68
N GLU A 139 -4.13 -5.11 -22.97
CA GLU A 139 -4.47 -4.13 -24.01
C GLU A 139 -5.98 -3.97 -24.16
N GLU A 140 -6.75 -5.07 -24.22
CA GLU A 140 -8.22 -5.06 -24.26
C GLU A 140 -8.82 -4.31 -23.05
N LEU A 141 -8.29 -4.55 -21.85
CA LEU A 141 -8.74 -3.87 -20.64
C LEU A 141 -8.42 -2.37 -20.69
N ALA A 142 -7.20 -2.00 -21.10
CA ALA A 142 -6.80 -0.60 -21.23
C ALA A 142 -7.65 0.16 -22.27
N ASP A 143 -7.93 -0.48 -23.41
CA ASP A 143 -8.78 0.10 -24.46
C ASP A 143 -10.22 0.31 -23.99
N GLU A 144 -10.80 -0.64 -23.26
CA GLU A 144 -12.14 -0.44 -22.70
C GLU A 144 -12.14 0.67 -21.64
N ILE A 145 -11.09 0.83 -20.83
CA ILE A 145 -10.99 1.99 -19.90
C ILE A 145 -10.95 3.30 -20.71
N ARG A 146 -10.12 3.39 -21.75
CA ARG A 146 -10.02 4.59 -22.62
C ARG A 146 -11.36 4.96 -23.25
N VAL A 147 -12.16 3.98 -23.66
CA VAL A 147 -13.50 4.22 -24.22
C VAL A 147 -14.47 4.83 -23.20
N GLN A 148 -14.24 4.59 -21.91
CA GLN A 148 -15.05 5.18 -20.84
C GLN A 148 -14.52 6.54 -20.36
N CYS A 149 -13.33 6.96 -20.81
CA CYS A 149 -12.77 8.28 -20.53
C CYS A 149 -13.32 9.35 -21.48
N ASP A 150 -13.43 10.58 -21.01
CA ASP A 150 -13.65 11.78 -21.82
C ASP A 150 -12.34 12.58 -21.85
N GLU A 151 -11.75 12.78 -23.03
CA GLU A 151 -10.44 13.45 -23.20
C GLU A 151 -9.31 12.92 -22.27
N ASP A 152 -9.19 11.60 -22.12
CA ASP A 152 -8.25 10.91 -21.21
C ASP A 152 -8.51 11.12 -19.70
N GLU A 153 -9.64 11.75 -19.34
CA GLU A 153 -10.11 11.91 -17.98
C GLU A 153 -11.22 10.92 -17.64
N TYR A 154 -11.17 10.37 -16.42
CA TYR A 154 -12.16 9.45 -15.89
C TYR A 154 -12.73 9.98 -14.56
N GLU A 155 -14.05 10.05 -14.45
CA GLU A 155 -14.73 10.56 -13.24
C GLU A 155 -15.01 9.43 -12.24
N ILE A 156 -14.48 9.56 -11.02
CA ILE A 156 -14.74 8.64 -9.89
C ILE A 156 -15.13 9.49 -8.69
N ASP A 157 -16.27 9.21 -8.07
CA ASP A 157 -16.77 9.93 -6.89
C ASP A 157 -16.79 11.47 -7.05
N CYS A 158 -17.15 11.96 -8.25
CA CYS A 158 -17.14 13.38 -8.63
C CYS A 158 -15.74 14.03 -8.72
N GLN A 159 -14.68 13.23 -8.81
CA GLN A 159 -13.32 13.68 -9.06
C GLN A 159 -12.82 13.17 -10.42
N LEU A 160 -12.32 14.08 -11.25
CA LEU A 160 -11.74 13.77 -12.55
C LEU A 160 -10.28 13.35 -12.41
N TYR A 161 -9.94 12.20 -12.96
CA TYR A 161 -8.59 11.64 -12.97
C TYR A 161 -8.07 11.53 -14.40
N SER A 162 -6.92 12.14 -14.70
CA SER A 162 -6.20 11.91 -15.96
C SER A 162 -5.48 10.56 -15.86
N VAL A 163 -5.85 9.59 -16.69
CA VAL A 163 -5.33 8.22 -16.57
C VAL A 163 -4.20 7.97 -17.57
N ASP A 164 -3.03 7.61 -17.07
CA ASP A 164 -1.90 7.16 -17.89
C ASP A 164 -1.67 5.66 -17.70
N TYR A 165 -1.19 4.96 -18.73
CA TYR A 165 -1.19 3.50 -18.76
C TYR A 165 0.20 2.94 -19.03
N ARG A 166 0.51 1.85 -18.33
CA ARG A 166 1.67 1.00 -18.63
C ARG A 166 1.23 -0.45 -18.77
N ILE A 167 1.07 -0.87 -20.02
CA ILE A 167 0.67 -2.23 -20.38
C ILE A 167 1.92 -3.12 -20.31
N ILE A 168 1.79 -4.26 -19.62
CA ILE A 168 2.88 -5.23 -19.42
C ILE A 168 2.35 -6.64 -19.70
N ASP A 169 2.92 -7.26 -20.73
CA ASP A 169 2.63 -8.62 -21.19
C ASP A 169 3.89 -9.50 -21.30
N GLY A 170 5.06 -8.96 -20.95
CA GLY A 170 6.36 -9.64 -21.03
C GLY A 170 7.01 -9.87 -19.66
N ASP A 171 8.25 -10.38 -19.66
CA ASP A 171 8.98 -10.65 -18.42
C ASP A 171 9.34 -9.37 -17.68
N VAL A 172 8.77 -9.19 -16.49
CA VAL A 172 8.94 -8.03 -15.60
C VAL A 172 10.36 -7.86 -15.06
N SER A 173 11.19 -8.91 -15.17
CA SER A 173 12.61 -8.83 -14.80
C SER A 173 13.41 -7.92 -15.75
N LEU A 174 12.88 -7.68 -16.94
CA LEU A 174 13.52 -6.86 -17.96
C LEU A 174 13.15 -5.37 -17.78
N PRO A 175 14.10 -4.43 -17.97
CA PRO A 175 13.85 -3.01 -17.73
C PRO A 175 12.66 -2.42 -18.48
N GLN A 176 12.43 -2.87 -19.73
CA GLN A 176 11.31 -2.39 -20.55
C GLN A 176 9.93 -2.77 -20.00
N ASN A 177 9.86 -3.84 -19.19
CA ASN A 177 8.65 -4.35 -18.56
C ASN A 177 8.62 -4.07 -17.05
N SER A 178 9.54 -3.24 -16.54
CA SER A 178 9.51 -2.84 -15.15
C SER A 178 8.25 -2.03 -14.87
N PHE A 179 7.62 -2.22 -13.71
CA PHE A 179 6.39 -1.49 -13.34
C PHE A 179 6.65 0.00 -13.14
N LYS A 180 7.89 0.37 -12.83
CA LYS A 180 8.31 1.74 -12.57
C LYS A 180 9.47 2.10 -13.47
N THR A 181 9.39 3.27 -14.09
CA THR A 181 10.46 3.85 -14.90
C THR A 181 10.79 5.26 -14.39
N PRO A 182 11.85 5.92 -14.87
CA PRO A 182 12.18 7.28 -14.45
C PRO A 182 11.07 8.31 -14.75
N ASP A 183 10.27 8.05 -15.78
CA ASP A 183 9.18 8.87 -16.30
C ASP A 183 7.78 8.37 -15.87
N PHE A 184 7.67 7.17 -15.31
CA PHE A 184 6.39 6.58 -14.88
C PHE A 184 6.47 6.02 -13.46
N SER A 185 5.69 6.60 -12.54
CA SER A 185 5.54 6.09 -11.17
C SER A 185 4.12 5.58 -10.97
N PRO A 186 3.90 4.26 -10.84
CA PRO A 186 2.56 3.69 -10.83
C PRO A 186 1.79 4.08 -9.57
N ASN A 187 0.51 4.44 -9.67
CA ASN A 187 -0.38 4.64 -8.54
C ASN A 187 -1.19 3.37 -8.20
N GLY A 188 -1.36 2.49 -9.18
CA GLY A 188 -2.06 1.22 -8.99
C GLY A 188 -1.74 0.21 -10.10
N CYS A 189 -2.17 -1.03 -9.91
CA CYS A 189 -2.01 -2.11 -10.86
C CYS A 189 -3.29 -2.92 -11.02
N PHE A 190 -3.70 -3.14 -12.27
CA PHE A 190 -4.65 -4.17 -12.65
C PHE A 190 -3.92 -5.41 -13.12
N CYS A 191 -4.26 -6.56 -12.53
CA CYS A 191 -3.76 -7.86 -12.95
C CYS A 191 -4.92 -8.64 -13.54
N VAL A 192 -4.86 -8.96 -14.83
CA VAL A 192 -5.94 -9.61 -15.56
C VAL A 192 -5.48 -10.95 -16.14
N TYR A 193 -6.31 -11.97 -15.98
CA TYR A 193 -6.07 -13.30 -16.53
C TYR A 193 -7.38 -13.98 -16.94
N SER A 194 -7.28 -14.90 -17.90
CA SER A 194 -8.44 -15.67 -18.38
C SER A 194 -8.23 -17.17 -18.48
N ASN A 195 -7.00 -17.65 -18.31
CA ASN A 195 -6.60 -19.03 -18.48
C ASN A 195 -5.47 -19.37 -17.48
N PRO A 196 -5.07 -20.65 -17.33
CA PRO A 196 -4.01 -21.04 -16.39
C PRO A 196 -2.66 -20.39 -16.67
N ASP A 197 -2.28 -20.25 -17.94
CA ASP A 197 -0.99 -19.65 -18.31
C ASP A 197 -0.94 -18.16 -17.92
N GLY A 198 -2.03 -17.44 -18.11
CA GLY A 198 -2.18 -16.04 -17.70
C GLY A 198 -2.20 -15.88 -16.18
N PHE A 199 -2.81 -16.81 -15.45
CA PHE A 199 -2.77 -16.80 -13.99
C PHE A 199 -1.35 -17.00 -13.45
N GLU A 200 -0.64 -18.00 -13.97
CA GLU A 200 0.76 -18.28 -13.63
C GLU A 200 1.64 -17.07 -13.95
N TYR A 201 1.47 -16.47 -15.13
CA TYR A 201 2.16 -15.23 -15.51
C TYR A 201 1.94 -14.10 -14.51
N VAL A 202 0.68 -13.85 -14.12
CA VAL A 202 0.35 -12.80 -13.14
C VAL A 202 1.02 -13.09 -11.80
N ARG A 203 0.90 -14.32 -11.31
CA ARG A 203 1.48 -14.73 -10.02
C ARG A 203 2.99 -14.55 -10.01
N ASP A 204 3.68 -15.08 -11.02
CA ASP A 204 5.14 -15.02 -11.14
C ASP A 204 5.64 -13.58 -11.30
N SER A 205 4.92 -12.77 -12.08
CA SER A 205 5.26 -11.36 -12.30
C SER A 205 5.11 -10.53 -11.03
N LEU A 206 4.06 -10.76 -10.26
CA LEU A 206 3.87 -10.11 -8.96
C LEU A 206 4.93 -10.57 -7.95
N GLU A 207 5.24 -11.87 -7.89
CA GLU A 207 6.28 -12.39 -7.00
C GLU A 207 7.67 -11.79 -7.32
N LYS A 208 8.08 -11.79 -8.60
CA LYS A 208 9.33 -11.17 -9.04
C LYS A 208 9.38 -9.67 -8.73
N THR A 209 8.28 -8.97 -8.96
CA THR A 209 8.20 -7.53 -8.67
C THR A 209 8.27 -7.26 -7.17
N LEU A 210 7.63 -8.09 -6.34
CA LEU A 210 7.70 -7.97 -4.88
C LEU A 210 9.12 -8.26 -4.37
N LEU A 211 9.76 -9.32 -4.86
CA LEU A 211 11.11 -9.75 -4.44
C LEU A 211 12.21 -8.79 -4.88
N SER A 212 12.19 -8.30 -6.11
CA SER A 212 13.20 -7.36 -6.63
C SER A 212 13.23 -6.02 -5.88
N ASN A 213 12.13 -5.64 -5.24
CA ASN A 213 12.08 -4.45 -4.38
C ASN A 213 12.64 -4.70 -2.97
N LEU A 214 12.70 -5.96 -2.49
CA LEU A 214 13.30 -6.29 -1.19
C LEU A 214 14.84 -6.24 -1.20
N GLU A 215 15.48 -6.41 -2.35
CA GLU A 215 16.94 -6.42 -2.49
C GLU A 215 17.58 -5.01 -2.56
N GLN A 216 16.77 -3.95 -2.65
CA GLN A 216 17.27 -2.57 -2.61
C GLN A 216 17.16 -2.03 -1.18
N ASP A 217 18.27 -2.04 -0.44
CA ASP A 217 18.42 -1.74 1.00
C ASP A 217 17.71 -0.46 1.55
N ASP A 218 17.24 0.45 0.69
CA ASP A 218 16.63 1.74 1.08
C ASP A 218 15.20 1.98 0.54
N ARG A 219 14.57 0.99 -0.12
CA ARG A 219 13.22 1.14 -0.66
C ARG A 219 12.30 0.09 -0.08
N LEU A 220 11.31 0.51 0.70
CA LEU A 220 10.28 -0.41 1.16
C LEU A 220 9.61 -1.10 -0.05
N PRO A 221 9.25 -2.39 0.10
CA PRO A 221 8.82 -3.22 -1.00
C PRO A 221 7.54 -2.69 -1.67
N PHE A 222 7.27 -3.20 -2.87
CA PHE A 222 6.01 -3.04 -3.63
C PHE A 222 4.73 -3.40 -2.84
N GLN A 223 4.86 -3.80 -1.57
CA GLN A 223 3.79 -4.01 -0.58
C GLN A 223 2.86 -2.79 -0.41
N GLY A 224 3.26 -1.61 -0.89
CA GLY A 224 2.42 -0.41 -0.90
C GLY A 224 1.53 -0.22 -2.13
N LEU A 225 1.84 -0.81 -3.30
CA LEU A 225 1.07 -0.54 -4.52
C LEU A 225 -0.34 -1.13 -4.41
N PRO A 226 -1.40 -0.33 -4.59
CA PRO A 226 -2.77 -0.81 -4.74
C PRO A 226 -2.89 -1.72 -5.97
N ILE A 227 -3.40 -2.93 -5.77
CA ILE A 227 -3.60 -3.93 -6.82
C ILE A 227 -5.10 -4.25 -6.87
N VAL A 228 -5.63 -4.56 -8.04
CA VAL A 228 -6.92 -5.26 -8.21
C VAL A 228 -6.68 -6.44 -9.16
N ILE A 229 -7.16 -7.62 -8.79
CA ILE A 229 -7.05 -8.83 -9.61
C ILE A 229 -8.40 -9.09 -10.29
N LEU A 230 -8.38 -9.27 -11.61
CA LEU A 230 -9.55 -9.51 -12.45
C LEU A 230 -9.44 -10.91 -13.08
N PHE A 231 -10.41 -11.77 -12.79
CA PHE A 231 -10.57 -13.04 -13.50
C PHE A 231 -11.66 -12.91 -14.56
N VAL A 232 -11.27 -13.05 -15.83
CA VAL A 232 -12.16 -12.92 -16.98
C VAL A 232 -12.30 -14.27 -17.65
N VAL A 233 -13.50 -14.84 -17.70
CA VAL A 233 -13.68 -16.19 -18.24
C VAL A 233 -13.35 -16.25 -19.73
N ASP A 234 -12.50 -17.20 -20.08
CA ASP A 234 -12.43 -17.70 -21.44
C ASP A 234 -13.49 -18.78 -21.68
N LEU A 235 -14.29 -18.61 -22.74
CA LEU A 235 -15.37 -19.54 -23.11
C LEU A 235 -14.86 -20.92 -23.51
N ALA A 236 -13.55 -21.04 -23.76
CA ALA A 236 -12.88 -22.31 -24.05
C ALA A 236 -12.57 -23.15 -22.80
N LEU A 237 -12.66 -22.58 -21.60
CA LEU A 237 -12.39 -23.30 -20.35
C LEU A 237 -13.55 -24.21 -19.95
N ASP A 238 -13.22 -25.35 -19.37
CA ASP A 238 -14.22 -26.18 -18.72
C ASP A 238 -14.62 -25.60 -17.35
N LYS A 239 -15.75 -26.09 -16.81
CA LYS A 239 -16.30 -25.57 -15.56
C LYS A 239 -15.43 -25.85 -14.34
N ASP A 240 -14.68 -26.95 -14.35
CA ASP A 240 -13.86 -27.36 -13.21
C ASP A 240 -12.61 -26.49 -13.14
N ASP A 241 -11.97 -26.20 -14.29
CA ASP A 241 -10.86 -25.27 -14.40
C ASP A 241 -11.29 -23.83 -14.13
N MET A 242 -12.48 -23.41 -14.57
CA MET A 242 -13.02 -22.10 -14.22
C MET A 242 -13.16 -21.92 -12.70
N MET A 243 -13.72 -22.92 -12.00
CA MET A 243 -13.89 -22.87 -10.55
C MET A 243 -12.53 -22.86 -9.84
N ARG A 244 -11.61 -23.73 -10.28
CA ARG A 244 -10.25 -23.80 -9.72
C ARG A 244 -9.49 -22.49 -9.89
N LEU A 245 -9.52 -21.89 -11.08
CA LEU A 245 -8.84 -20.61 -11.35
C LEU A 245 -9.45 -19.45 -10.57
N GLY A 246 -10.77 -19.45 -10.36
CA GLY A 246 -11.43 -18.48 -9.49
C GLY A 246 -10.95 -18.60 -8.04
N GLU A 247 -10.85 -19.83 -7.50
CA GLU A 247 -10.34 -20.08 -6.15
C GLU A 247 -8.86 -19.69 -6.01
N GLU A 248 -8.02 -20.06 -6.98
CA GLU A 248 -6.60 -19.69 -6.99
C GLU A 248 -6.39 -18.17 -7.06
N GLY A 249 -7.19 -17.47 -7.88
CA GLY A 249 -7.23 -16.01 -7.95
C GLY A 249 -7.62 -15.35 -6.64
N GLN A 250 -8.69 -15.82 -6.02
CA GLN A 250 -9.14 -15.31 -4.72
C GLN A 250 -8.09 -15.55 -3.63
N ASN A 251 -7.43 -16.72 -3.62
CA ASN A 251 -6.36 -17.02 -2.67
C ASN A 251 -5.13 -16.11 -2.85
N LEU A 252 -4.78 -15.80 -4.10
CA LEU A 252 -3.72 -14.84 -4.41
C LEU A 252 -4.10 -13.43 -3.92
N ALA A 253 -5.33 -13.00 -4.18
CA ALA A 253 -5.83 -11.70 -3.75
C ALA A 253 -5.87 -11.56 -2.21
N ASP A 254 -6.32 -12.60 -1.52
CA ASP A 254 -6.32 -12.66 -0.06
C ASP A 254 -4.90 -12.54 0.51
N SER A 255 -3.93 -13.22 -0.12
CA SER A 255 -2.51 -13.19 0.27
C SER A 255 -1.90 -11.80 0.09
N LEU A 256 -2.25 -11.12 -1.01
CA LEU A 256 -1.77 -9.77 -1.34
C LEU A 256 -2.60 -8.64 -0.70
N GLN A 257 -3.72 -8.99 -0.06
CA GLN A 257 -4.69 -8.06 0.52
C GLN A 257 -5.23 -7.05 -0.51
N CYS A 258 -5.52 -7.53 -1.71
CA CYS A 258 -6.13 -6.74 -2.78
C CYS A 258 -7.56 -7.23 -3.08
N PRO A 259 -8.37 -6.40 -3.73
CA PRO A 259 -9.65 -6.83 -4.25
C PRO A 259 -9.51 -7.84 -5.39
N PHE A 260 -10.46 -8.79 -5.44
CA PHE A 260 -10.62 -9.77 -6.51
C PHE A 260 -11.99 -9.56 -7.15
N ILE A 261 -12.01 -9.49 -8.48
CA ILE A 261 -13.24 -9.36 -9.26
C ILE A 261 -13.35 -10.56 -10.19
N ASP A 262 -14.32 -11.42 -9.88
CA ASP A 262 -14.68 -12.54 -10.73
C ASP A 262 -15.75 -12.13 -11.74
N VAL A 263 -15.35 -11.98 -13.00
CA VAL A 263 -16.24 -11.60 -14.10
C VAL A 263 -17.06 -12.81 -14.58
N SER A 264 -16.69 -14.04 -14.22
CA SER A 264 -17.46 -15.26 -14.55
C SER A 264 -18.89 -15.22 -14.06
N THR A 265 -19.10 -14.55 -12.92
CA THR A 265 -20.37 -14.52 -12.20
C THR A 265 -21.31 -13.43 -12.70
N LYS A 266 -20.85 -12.53 -13.57
CA LYS A 266 -21.61 -11.36 -14.03
C LYS A 266 -22.20 -11.64 -15.42
N GLU A 267 -23.53 -11.68 -15.50
CA GLU A 267 -24.25 -11.86 -16.77
C GLU A 267 -23.92 -10.72 -17.74
N ASN A 268 -23.12 -11.01 -18.77
CA ASN A 268 -22.74 -10.04 -19.79
C ASN A 268 -23.76 -10.04 -20.94
N ALA A 269 -24.74 -9.13 -20.89
CA ALA A 269 -25.76 -8.98 -21.92
C ALA A 269 -25.20 -8.53 -23.29
N THR A 270 -23.98 -7.99 -23.33
CA THR A 270 -23.38 -7.34 -24.51
C THR A 270 -22.36 -8.22 -25.26
N GLY A 271 -22.03 -9.41 -24.75
CA GLY A 271 -21.05 -10.32 -25.36
C GLY A 271 -19.59 -9.83 -25.33
N LYS A 272 -19.32 -8.63 -24.82
CA LYS A 272 -17.97 -8.14 -24.55
C LYS A 272 -17.46 -8.72 -23.23
N ARG A 273 -16.16 -9.03 -23.13
CA ARG A 273 -15.53 -9.49 -21.88
C ARG A 273 -15.45 -8.38 -20.83
N PHE A 274 -15.17 -7.14 -21.25
CA PHE A 274 -15.15 -5.94 -20.41
C PHE A 274 -16.34 -5.02 -20.73
N ASN A 275 -16.89 -4.37 -19.70
CA ASN A 275 -18.00 -3.43 -19.85
C ASN A 275 -17.86 -2.25 -18.87
N ALA A 276 -18.59 -1.17 -19.12
CA ALA A 276 -18.55 0.04 -18.29
C ALA A 276 -18.75 -0.20 -16.79
N SER A 277 -19.66 -1.11 -16.42
CA SER A 277 -19.96 -1.42 -15.01
C SER A 277 -18.75 -2.09 -14.33
N LEU A 278 -18.11 -3.04 -15.02
CA LEU A 278 -16.90 -3.69 -14.54
C LEU A 278 -15.74 -2.70 -14.39
N ILE A 279 -15.55 -1.80 -15.36
CA ILE A 279 -14.51 -0.77 -15.31
C ILE A 279 -14.74 0.17 -14.12
N ALA A 280 -15.96 0.65 -13.94
CA ALA A 280 -16.33 1.51 -12.82
C ALA A 280 -16.08 0.84 -11.46
N GLU A 281 -16.44 -0.44 -11.33
CA GLU A 281 -16.18 -1.22 -10.11
C GLU A 281 -14.68 -1.41 -9.85
N ALA A 282 -13.92 -1.80 -10.88
CA ALA A 282 -12.48 -2.04 -10.75
C ALA A 282 -11.72 -0.77 -10.39
N LEU A 283 -12.00 0.35 -11.06
CA LEU A 283 -11.40 1.65 -10.76
C LEU A 283 -11.82 2.16 -9.39
N GLY A 284 -13.10 2.04 -9.03
CA GLY A 284 -13.59 2.41 -7.70
C GLY A 284 -12.89 1.63 -6.58
N GLN A 285 -12.72 0.30 -6.73
CA GLN A 285 -11.99 -0.52 -5.77
C GLN A 285 -10.50 -0.15 -5.69
N LEU A 286 -9.88 0.22 -6.82
CA LEU A 286 -8.49 0.66 -6.85
C LEU A 286 -8.31 2.01 -6.14
N ILE A 287 -9.14 3.01 -6.47
CA ILE A 287 -9.13 4.33 -5.83
C ILE A 287 -9.43 4.21 -4.34
N GLN A 288 -10.40 3.38 -3.95
CA GLN A 288 -10.64 3.09 -2.54
C GLN A 288 -9.43 2.44 -1.87
N SER A 289 -8.71 1.56 -2.56
CA SER A 289 -7.48 0.94 -2.05
C SER A 289 -6.33 1.95 -1.93
N ILE A 290 -6.19 2.87 -2.90
CA ILE A 290 -5.26 4.02 -2.83
C ILE A 290 -5.61 4.87 -1.62
N HIS A 291 -6.87 5.29 -1.48
CA HIS A 291 -7.33 6.12 -0.36
C HIS A 291 -7.27 5.41 0.99
N HIS A 292 -7.51 4.12 1.08
CA HIS A 292 -7.39 3.38 2.35
C HIS A 292 -5.92 3.35 2.81
N ARG A 293 -5.00 3.15 1.86
CA ARG A 293 -3.55 3.22 2.14
C ARG A 293 -3.08 4.65 2.42
N ALA A 294 -3.75 5.65 1.83
CA ALA A 294 -3.56 7.08 2.11
C ALA A 294 -4.19 7.55 3.43
N GLY A 295 -5.34 7.01 3.81
CA GLY A 295 -6.13 7.41 4.97
C GLY A 295 -5.43 7.07 6.28
N PHE A 296 -4.61 6.02 6.27
CA PHE A 296 -3.66 5.74 7.34
C PHE A 296 -2.66 6.90 7.55
N LEU A 297 -2.34 7.68 6.50
CA LEU A 297 -1.51 8.89 6.55
C LEU A 297 -2.34 10.16 6.81
N ASN A 298 -3.55 10.29 6.26
CA ASN A 298 -4.40 11.49 6.41
C ASN A 298 -5.03 11.63 7.81
N VAL A 299 -5.33 10.55 8.54
CA VAL A 299 -5.70 10.66 9.97
C VAL A 299 -4.55 11.25 10.79
N TYR A 300 -3.30 10.99 10.38
CA TYR A 300 -2.13 11.62 10.98
C TYR A 300 -1.96 13.08 10.54
N GLN A 301 -2.30 13.43 9.30
CA GLN A 301 -2.12 14.78 8.75
C GLN A 301 -3.22 15.75 9.23
N SER A 302 -4.48 15.31 9.32
CA SER A 302 -5.60 16.14 9.78
C SER A 302 -5.51 16.50 11.26
N VAL A 303 -4.86 15.68 12.08
CA VAL A 303 -4.49 15.99 13.46
C VAL A 303 -3.41 17.09 13.52
N MET A 304 -2.61 17.25 12.47
CA MET A 304 -1.57 18.29 12.38
C MET A 304 -2.11 19.59 11.77
N ASP A 305 -2.98 19.52 10.75
CA ASP A 305 -3.52 20.68 10.03
C ASP A 305 -4.70 21.38 10.73
N SER A 306 -5.31 20.79 11.77
CA SER A 306 -6.33 21.46 12.60
C SER A 306 -5.76 22.57 13.50
N SER A 307 -4.49 22.96 13.33
CA SER A 307 -3.76 23.90 14.16
C SER A 307 -3.59 25.31 13.56
N GLN A 308 -4.28 25.66 12.46
CA GLN A 308 -4.32 27.07 12.03
C GLN A 308 -5.34 27.87 12.86
N PRO A 309 -4.90 28.79 13.74
CA PRO A 309 -5.83 29.70 14.39
C PRO A 309 -6.38 30.70 13.37
N ASP A 310 -7.70 30.81 13.34
CA ASP A 310 -8.45 31.82 12.60
C ASP A 310 -8.13 33.20 13.21
N ILE A 311 -7.32 34.02 12.52
CA ILE A 311 -6.95 35.35 13.01
C ILE A 311 -8.12 36.31 12.77
N ARG A 312 -8.83 36.67 13.86
CA ARG A 312 -9.77 37.80 13.92
C ARG A 312 -9.29 38.86 14.91
#